data_AF-A0A7K4IQ50-F1
#
_entry.id   AF-A0A7K4IQ50-F1
#
_cell.length_a   1.000
_cell.length_b   1.000
_cell.length_c   1.000
_cell.angle_alpha   90.00
_cell.angle_beta   90.00
_cell.angle_gamma   90.00
#
_symmetry.space_group_name_H-M   'P 1'
#
loop_
_entity.id
_entity.type
_entity.pdbx_description
1 polymer ?
#
loop_
_entity_poly.entity_id
_entity_poly.type
_entity_poly.pdbx_seq_one_letter_code
_entity_poly.pdbx_strand_id
1 'polypeptide(L)' 'MQNFLKLPFKDGEFDFVFDMVCFHHVEIEDGDMFITGLRRVLKKSGIYLLVCFSYRNGPSGNHFTKK' A
#
# COMPACT_ATOMS: atom_id res chain seq x y z
N MET A 1 7.22 -7.78 -16.95
CA MET A 1 7.29 -7.51 -15.50
C MET A 1 5.97 -6.86 -15.10
N GLN A 2 5.25 -7.37 -14.11
CA GLN A 2 3.99 -6.78 -13.67
C GLN A 2 4.28 -5.56 -12.76
N ASN A 3 3.52 -4.49 -12.92
CA ASN A 3 3.65 -3.25 -12.14
C ASN A 3 2.53 -3.20 -11.11
N PHE A 4 2.87 -3.08 -9.82
CA PHE A 4 1.90 -3.04 -8.72
C PHE A 4 1.01 -1.79 -8.74
N LEU A 5 1.40 -0.73 -9.47
CA LEU A 5 0.56 0.44 -9.74
C LEU A 5 -0.61 0.12 -10.69
N LYS A 6 -0.51 -0.98 -11.44
CA LYS A 6 -1.54 -1.49 -12.35
C LYS A 6 -1.96 -2.89 -11.94
N LEU A 7 -2.74 -2.95 -10.86
CA LEU A 7 -3.26 -4.20 -10.32
C LEU A 7 -4.11 -4.94 -11.38
N PRO A 8 -3.74 -6.15 -11.83
CA PRO A 8 -4.40 -6.87 -12.93
C PRO A 8 -5.65 -7.65 -12.46
N PHE A 9 -6.26 -7.24 -11.35
CA PHE A 9 -7.41 -7.90 -10.73
C PHE A 9 -8.71 -7.20 -11.11
N LYS A 10 -9.84 -7.85 -10.93
CA LYS A 10 -11.18 -7.30 -11.17
C LYS A 10 -11.59 -6.31 -10.08
N ASP A 11 -12.61 -5.53 -10.38
CA ASP A 11 -13.23 -4.64 -9.41
C ASP A 11 -13.91 -5.48 -8.30
N GLY A 12 -13.70 -5.11 -7.04
CA GLY A 12 -14.31 -5.81 -5.90
C GLY A 12 -13.92 -7.29 -5.78
N GLU A 13 -12.74 -7.68 -6.24
CA GLU A 13 -12.27 -9.06 -6.19
C GLU A 13 -11.95 -9.51 -4.75
N PHE A 14 -11.38 -8.62 -3.92
CA PHE A 14 -10.86 -8.97 -2.60
C PHE A 14 -11.72 -8.44 -1.45
N ASP A 15 -11.94 -9.29 -0.45
CA ASP A 15 -12.48 -8.90 0.86
C ASP A 15 -11.41 -8.31 1.78
N PHE A 16 -10.15 -8.67 1.57
CA PHE A 16 -9.04 -8.26 2.40
C PHE A 16 -7.77 -8.11 1.56
N VAL A 17 -7.05 -7.00 1.78
CA VAL A 17 -5.70 -6.80 1.24
C VAL A 17 -4.75 -6.56 2.40
N PHE A 18 -3.65 -7.30 2.39
CA PHE A 18 -2.56 -7.16 3.36
C PHE A 18 -1.31 -6.64 2.64
N ASP A 19 -0.86 -5.46 3.05
CA ASP A 19 0.41 -4.86 2.61
C ASP A 19 1.35 -4.80 3.81
N MET A 20 2.43 -5.58 3.73
CA MET A 20 3.44 -5.66 4.75
C MET A 20 4.78 -5.23 4.17
N VAL A 21 5.21 -4.04 4.57
CA VAL A 21 6.52 -3.48 4.22
C VAL A 21 6.69 -3.36 2.70
N CYS A 22 5.61 -3.19 1.92
CA CYS A 22 5.70 -2.96 0.47
C CYS A 22 5.41 -1.50 0.11
N PHE A 23 4.45 -0.88 0.79
CA PHE A 23 4.00 0.49 0.49
C PHE A 23 5.11 1.55 0.42
N HIS A 24 6.21 1.39 1.16
CA HIS A 24 7.34 2.32 1.13
C HIS A 24 8.12 2.36 -0.21
N HIS A 25 7.84 1.44 -1.13
CA HIS A 25 8.36 1.46 -2.50
C HIS A 25 7.47 2.25 -3.48
N VAL A 26 6.31 2.76 -3.02
CA VAL A 26 5.47 3.64 -3.83
C VAL A 26 6.09 5.04 -3.79
N GLU A 27 6.45 5.55 -4.96
CA GLU A 27 6.91 6.95 -5.09
C GLU A 27 5.77 7.91 -4.73
N ILE A 28 6.11 9.09 -4.21
CA ILE A 28 5.12 10.06 -3.70
C ILE A 28 4.13 10.45 -4.81
N GLU A 29 4.62 10.60 -6.04
CA GLU A 29 3.84 10.98 -7.21
C GLU A 29 2.86 9.88 -7.66
N ASP A 30 3.13 8.62 -7.32
CA ASP A 30 2.34 7.45 -7.70
C ASP A 30 1.30 7.05 -6.62
N GLY A 31 1.31 7.73 -5.46
CA GLY A 31 0.47 7.39 -4.32
C GLY A 31 -1.03 7.34 -4.65
N ASP A 32 -1.54 8.35 -5.36
CA ASP A 32 -2.96 8.42 -5.73
C ASP A 32 -3.38 7.30 -6.68
N MET A 33 -2.51 6.94 -7.64
CA MET A 33 -2.75 5.85 -8.58
C MET A 33 -2.80 4.51 -7.82
N PHE A 34 -1.85 4.27 -6.92
CA PHE A 34 -1.82 3.07 -6.09
C PHE A 34 -3.08 2.94 -5.24
N ILE A 35 -3.46 3.99 -4.50
CA ILE A 35 -4.64 3.98 -3.62
C ILE A 35 -5.93 3.79 -4.42
N THR A 36 -6.03 4.39 -5.61
CA THR A 36 -7.19 4.21 -6.50
C THR A 36 -7.30 2.77 -6.99
N GLY A 37 -6.18 2.17 -7.44
CA GLY A 37 -6.13 0.77 -7.84
C GLY A 37 -6.51 -0.18 -6.70
N LEU A 38 -5.97 0.07 -5.50
CA LEU A 38 -6.26 -0.71 -4.30
C LEU A 38 -7.75 -0.66 -3.92
N ARG A 39 -8.35 0.55 -3.91
CA ARG A 39 -9.79 0.73 -3.65
C ARG A 39 -10.66 0.04 -4.69
N ARG A 40 -10.22 0.02 -5.96
CA ARG A 40 -10.94 -0.64 -7.06
C ARG A 40 -11.02 -2.15 -6.85
N VAL A 41 -9.91 -2.79 -6.49
CA VAL A 41 -9.87 -4.25 -6.32
C VAL A 41 -10.48 -4.72 -5.01
N LEU A 42 -10.65 -3.83 -4.02
CA LEU A 42 -11.35 -4.10 -2.78
C LEU A 42 -12.87 -4.01 -2.95
N LYS A 43 -13.61 -4.90 -2.30
CA LYS A 43 -15.06 -4.76 -2.15
C LYS A 43 -15.39 -3.54 -1.30
N LYS A 44 -16.63 -3.03 -1.40
CA LYS A 44 -17.11 -1.87 -0.62
C LYS A 44 -16.92 -2.03 0.90
N SER A 45 -17.06 -3.25 1.42
CA SER A 45 -16.85 -3.60 2.83
C SER A 45 -15.48 -4.26 3.09
N GLY A 46 -14.59 -4.26 2.09
CA GLY A 46 -13.28 -4.89 2.20
C GLY A 46 -12.35 -4.11 3.10
N ILE A 47 -11.40 -4.82 3.71
CA ILE A 47 -10.44 -4.25 4.66
C ILE A 47 -9.06 -4.19 4.02
N TYR A 48 -8.39 -3.06 4.19
CA TYR A 48 -6.98 -2.91 3.87
C TYR A 48 -6.17 -2.81 5.17
N LEU A 49 -5.26 -3.77 5.39
CA LEU A 49 -4.30 -3.71 6.49
C LEU A 49 -2.92 -3.35 5.95
N LEU A 50 -2.43 -2.19 6.38
CA LEU A 50 -1.10 -1.69 6.07
C LEU A 50 -0.18 -1.78 7.28
N VAL A 51 0.92 -2.52 7.13
CA VAL A 51 2.03 -2.56 8.08
C VAL A 51 3.26 -2.00 7.38
N CYS A 52 3.64 -0.77 7.67
CA CYS A 52 4.76 -0.11 6.98
C CYS A 52 5.56 0.79 7.93
N PHE A 53 6.75 1.18 7.49
CA PHE A 53 7.60 2.10 8.23
C PHE A 53 6.94 3.48 8.34
N SER A 54 7.13 4.09 9.50
CA SER A 54 6.78 5.49 9.73
C SER A 54 7.99 6.20 10.32
N TYR A 55 8.14 7.48 10.00
CA TYR A 55 9.15 8.35 10.62
C TYR A 55 8.98 8.46 12.15
N ARG A 56 7.87 7.97 12.71
CA ARG A 56 7.55 7.91 14.15
C ARG A 56 8.00 6.61 14.83
N ASN A 57 8.48 5.61 14.09
CA ASN A 57 8.84 4.31 14.65
C ASN A 57 10.16 4.32 15.44
N GLY A 58 10.89 5.43 15.41
CA GLY A 58 12.21 5.54 16.04
C GLY A 58 13.32 4.87 15.23
N PRO A 59 14.58 5.02 15.66
CA PRO A 59 15.76 4.63 14.89
C PRO A 59 15.93 3.11 14.72
N SER A 60 15.21 2.30 15.50
CA SER A 60 15.24 0.85 15.37
C SER A 60 14.45 0.39 14.14
N GLY A 61 15.15 -0.17 13.16
CA GLY A 61 14.54 -0.93 12.06
C GLY A 61 14.00 -0.10 10.89
N ASN A 62 14.35 1.19 10.75
CA ASN A 62 14.10 1.97 9.52
C ASN A 62 15.04 3.21 9.41
N HIS A 63 15.30 3.68 8.20
CA HIS A 63 16.13 4.89 7.95
C HIS A 63 15.34 6.19 7.84
N PHE A 64 14.01 6.17 8.02
CA PHE A 64 13.10 7.28 7.73
C PHE A 64 12.78 8.15 8.97
N THR A 65 13.35 7.83 10.13
CA THR A 65 13.04 8.54 11.39
C THR A 65 13.56 9.98 11.34
N LYS A 66 12.68 10.95 11.62
CA LYS A 66 13.06 12.35 11.79
C LYS A 66 13.87 12.50 13.09
N LYS A 67 15.06 13.08 13.00
CA LYS A 67 15.88 13.45 14.16
C LYS A 67 15.40 14.76 14.75
#